data_AF-A0A6N3A701-F1
#
_entry.id   AF-A0A6N3A701-F1
#
_cell.length_a   1.000
_cell.length_b   1.000
_cell.length_c   1.000
_cell.angle_alpha   90.00
_cell.angle_beta   90.00
_cell.angle_gamma   90.00
#
_symmetry.space_group_name_H-M   'P 1'
#
loop_
_entity.id
_entity.type
_entity.pdbx_description
1 polymer ?
#
loop_
_entity_poly.entity_id
_entity_poly.type
_entity_poly.pdbx_seq_one_letter_code
_entity_poly.pdbx_strand_id
1 'polypeptide(L)'
;MKFLIDIEVLNSSIREYESCIDLLEENLLKLNRSLELIKGAGWKGDSKEKFMSLEYGEWEKGIKEHISRLVFLNTMLNEAKFEMESLVNKGERLNL
;
A
#
# COMPACT_ATOMS: atom_id res chain seq x y z
N MET A 1 -5.53 -0.73 -34.07
CA MET A 1 -5.18 0.27 -33.04
C MET A 1 -4.19 -0.40 -32.08
N LYS A 2 -2.92 0.04 -32.04
CA LYS A 2 -1.93 -0.51 -31.09
C LYS A 2 -2.08 0.25 -29.77
N PHE A 3 -2.87 -0.27 -28.84
CA PHE A 3 -2.76 0.16 -27.44
C PHE A 3 -1.39 -0.34 -26.94
N LEU A 4 -0.53 0.60 -26.55
CA LEU A 4 0.90 0.36 -26.27
C LEU A 4 1.18 -0.08 -24.82
N ILE A 5 0.14 -0.18 -23.98
CA ILE A 5 0.25 -0.74 -22.65
C ILE A 5 -0.19 -2.20 -22.74
N ASP A 6 0.71 -3.09 -22.36
CA ASP A 6 0.41 -4.50 -22.21
C ASP A 6 -0.46 -4.69 -20.96
N ILE A 7 -1.67 -5.23 -21.15
CA ILE A 7 -2.61 -5.53 -20.06
C ILE A 7 -1.96 -6.46 -19.04
N GLU A 8 -1.05 -7.35 -19.45
CA GLU A 8 -0.32 -8.23 -18.54
C GLU A 8 0.64 -7.44 -17.64
N VAL A 9 1.36 -6.46 -18.19
CA VAL A 9 2.25 -5.58 -17.42
C VAL A 9 1.46 -4.72 -16.43
N LEU A 10 0.29 -4.21 -16.85
CA LEU A 10 -0.60 -3.44 -15.98
C LEU A 10 -1.14 -4.32 -14.84
N ASN A 11 -1.60 -5.54 -15.15
CA ASN A 11 -2.07 -6.50 -14.15
C ASN A 11 -0.96 -6.89 -13.16
N SER A 12 0.25 -7.11 -13.66
CA SER A 12 1.41 -7.40 -12.80
C SER A 12 1.71 -6.23 -11.87
N SER A 13 1.64 -5.00 -12.38
CA SER A 13 1.89 -3.80 -11.58
C SER A 13 0.83 -3.64 -10.48
N ILE A 14 -0.45 -3.81 -10.80
CA ILE A 14 -1.55 -3.76 -9.82
C ILE A 14 -1.31 -4.76 -8.68
N ARG A 15 -0.96 -6.01 -9.01
CA ARG A 15 -0.67 -7.04 -8.00
C ARG A 15 0.52 -6.70 -7.11
N GLU A 16 1.56 -6.10 -7.68
CA GLU A 16 2.73 -5.67 -6.91
C GLU A 16 2.38 -4.57 -5.91
N TYR A 17 1.53 -3.61 -6.31
CA TYR A 17 1.01 -2.57 -5.41
C TYR A 17 0.17 -3.18 -4.29
N GLU A 18 -0.75 -4.11 -4.61
CA GLU A 18 -1.56 -4.83 -3.63
C GLU A 18 -0.67 -5.55 -2.60
N SER A 19 0.32 -6.31 -3.06
CA SER A 19 1.26 -7.01 -2.19
C SER A 19 2.08 -6.05 -1.31
N CYS A 20 2.49 -4.90 -1.84
CA CYS A 20 3.24 -3.91 -1.07
C CYS A 20 2.37 -3.26 0.01
N ILE A 21 1.10 -2.97 -0.28
CA ILE A 21 0.14 -2.43 0.68
C ILE A 21 -0.06 -3.43 1.83
N ASP A 22 -0.32 -4.71 1.50
CA ASP A 22 -0.52 -5.77 2.50
C ASP A 22 0.71 -5.91 3.43
N LEU A 23 1.91 -5.90 2.87
CA LEU A 23 3.16 -5.99 3.64
C LEU A 23 3.36 -4.79 4.57
N LEU A 24 3.02 -3.58 4.13
CA LEU A 24 3.13 -2.38 4.95
C LEU A 24 2.12 -2.40 6.10
N GLU A 25 0.88 -2.83 5.84
CA GLU A 25 -0.15 -3.00 6.87
C GLU A 25 0.25 -4.05 7.92
N GLU A 26 0.76 -5.20 7.48
CA GLU A 26 1.22 -6.25 8.37
C GLU A 26 2.40 -5.78 9.25
N ASN A 27 3.37 -5.08 8.66
CA ASN A 27 4.51 -4.54 9.39
C ASN A 27 4.10 -3.46 10.40
N LEU A 28 3.15 -2.59 10.04
CA LEU A 28 2.58 -1.61 10.95
C LEU A 28 1.95 -2.28 12.17
N LEU A 29 1.14 -3.33 11.95
CA LEU A 29 0.54 -4.11 13.03
C LEU A 29 1.59 -4.77 13.94
N LYS A 30 2.62 -5.41 13.35
CA LYS A 30 3.70 -6.05 14.11
C LYS A 30 4.47 -5.06 14.98
N LEU A 31 4.83 -3.92 14.43
CA LEU A 31 5.56 -2.88 15.15
C LEU A 31 4.71 -2.26 16.26
N ASN A 32 3.42 -1.99 16.02
CA ASN A 32 2.50 -1.48 17.03
C ASN A 32 2.36 -2.46 18.19
N ARG A 33 2.20 -3.75 17.88
CA ARG A 33 2.14 -4.82 18.89
C ARG A 33 3.44 -4.91 19.70
N SER A 34 4.60 -4.82 19.05
CA SER A 34 5.89 -4.82 19.75
C SER A 34 6.03 -3.63 20.70
N LEU A 35 5.60 -2.43 20.28
CA LEU A 35 5.62 -1.26 21.15
C LEU A 35 4.69 -1.41 22.36
N GLU A 36 3.48 -1.92 22.16
CA GLU A 36 2.55 -2.17 23.27
C GLU A 36 3.07 -3.22 24.26
N LEU A 37 3.70 -4.29 23.75
CA LEU A 37 4.36 -5.28 24.60
C LEU A 37 5.47 -4.63 25.43
N ILE A 38 6.29 -3.79 24.82
CA ILE A 38 7.36 -3.06 25.51
C ILE A 38 6.81 -2.06 26.54
N LYS A 39 5.66 -1.40 26.27
CA LYS A 39 4.98 -0.52 27.22
C LYS A 39 4.44 -1.28 28.44
N GLY A 40 3.86 -2.46 28.22
CA GLY A 40 3.21 -3.27 29.24
C GLY A 40 4.14 -4.22 30.01
N ALA A 41 5.21 -4.71 29.38
CA ALA A 41 6.11 -5.70 29.96
C ALA A 41 7.18 -5.02 30.81
N GLY A 42 6.93 -4.85 32.12
CA GLY A 42 7.94 -4.72 33.18
C GLY A 42 8.95 -3.55 33.12
N TRP A 43 9.04 -2.82 32.01
CA TRP A 43 9.98 -1.73 31.82
C TRP A 43 9.49 -0.54 32.63
N LYS A 44 10.32 -0.09 33.56
CA LYS A 44 10.04 0.98 34.52
C LYS A 44 11.23 1.94 34.59
N GLY A 45 10.97 3.17 35.00
CA GLY A 45 11.97 4.21 35.22
C GLY A 45 12.35 4.99 33.96
N ASP A 46 13.26 5.94 34.14
CA ASP A 46 13.63 6.99 33.17
C ASP A 46 14.07 6.45 31.80
N SER A 47 14.61 5.23 31.74
CA SER A 47 14.99 4.59 30.47
C SER A 47 13.80 4.27 29.58
N LYS A 48 12.68 3.84 30.16
CA LYS A 48 11.41 3.65 29.44
C LYS A 48 10.86 4.99 28.99
N GLU A 49 10.83 5.99 29.88
CA GLU A 49 10.32 7.31 29.52
C GLU A 49 11.14 7.91 28.38
N LYS A 50 12.46 7.76 28.41
CA LYS A 50 13.37 8.22 27.36
C LYS A 50 13.23 7.43 26.06
N PHE A 51 12.98 6.12 26.13
CA PHE A 51 12.70 5.31 24.95
C PHE A 51 11.32 5.63 24.33
N MET A 52 10.31 5.89 25.16
CA MET A 52 8.97 6.25 24.70
C MET A 52 8.86 7.71 24.27
N SER A 53 9.73 8.59 24.77
CA SER A 53 9.83 9.99 24.36
C SER A 53 10.73 10.21 23.15
N LEU A 54 11.60 9.24 22.81
CA LEU A 54 12.12 9.17 21.45
C LEU A 54 10.90 9.12 20.53
N GLU A 55 10.79 10.13 19.68
CA GLU A 55 9.69 10.34 18.76
C GLU A 55 9.74 9.28 17.67
N TYR A 56 9.49 8.04 18.04
CA TYR A 56 9.04 7.03 17.10
C TYR A 56 7.69 7.46 16.53
N GLY A 57 6.93 8.30 17.24
CA GLY A 57 5.50 8.64 17.06
C GLY A 57 5.00 9.03 15.68
N GLU A 58 5.85 9.46 14.74
CA GLU A 58 5.40 9.73 13.36
C GLU A 58 5.47 8.49 12.46
N TRP A 59 6.04 7.37 12.90
CA TRP A 59 6.18 6.16 12.06
C TRP A 59 4.84 5.57 11.62
N GLU A 60 3.85 5.51 12.52
CA GLU A 60 2.50 5.05 12.19
C GLU A 60 1.86 5.98 11.16
N LYS A 61 1.98 7.29 11.36
CA LYS A 61 1.48 8.30 10.43
C LYS A 61 2.19 8.21 9.08
N GLY A 62 3.51 8.12 9.05
CA GLY A 62 4.31 8.00 7.84
C GLY A 62 4.01 6.72 7.06
N ILE A 63 3.90 5.58 7.73
CA ILE A 63 3.51 4.31 7.08
C ILE A 63 2.08 4.40 6.53
N LYS A 64 1.12 4.97 7.28
CA LYS A 64 -0.25 5.19 6.80
C LYS A 64 -0.30 6.14 5.60
N GLU A 65 0.51 7.20 5.58
CA GLU A 65 0.62 8.11 4.44
C GLU A 65 1.18 7.38 3.20
N HIS A 66 2.18 6.52 3.37
CA HIS A 66 2.69 5.68 2.28
C HIS A 66 1.65 4.69 1.76
N ILE A 67 0.94 3.98 2.64
CA ILE A 67 -0.17 3.10 2.27
C ILE A 67 -1.22 3.87 1.47
N SER A 68 -1.65 5.04 1.95
CA SER A 68 -2.64 5.88 1.26
C SER A 68 -2.20 6.29 -0.15
N ARG A 69 -0.93 6.66 -0.32
CA ARG A 69 -0.37 6.99 -1.65
C ARG A 69 -0.34 5.77 -2.58
N LEU A 70 0.04 4.60 -2.06
CA LEU A 70 0.05 3.36 -2.84
C LEU A 70 -1.36 2.93 -3.25
N VAL A 71 -2.33 3.03 -2.34
CA VAL A 71 -3.75 2.78 -2.63
C VAL A 71 -4.23 3.69 -3.76
N PHE A 72 -3.95 5.01 -3.66
CA PHE A 72 -4.32 5.96 -4.70
C PHE A 72 -3.72 5.60 -6.06
N LEU A 73 -2.43 5.29 -6.11
CA LEU A 73 -1.76 4.87 -7.35
C LEU A 73 -2.36 3.58 -7.90
N ASN A 74 -2.66 2.60 -7.06
CA ASN A 74 -3.30 1.36 -7.47
C ASN A 74 -4.72 1.58 -8.00
N THR A 75 -5.48 2.53 -7.44
CA THR A 75 -6.78 2.95 -7.97
C THR A 75 -6.63 3.51 -9.39
N MET A 76 -5.68 4.41 -9.62
CA MET A 76 -5.41 4.96 -10.95
C MET A 76 -5.04 3.87 -11.98
N LEU A 77 -4.27 2.86 -11.57
CA LEU A 77 -3.93 1.72 -12.43
C LEU A 77 -5.15 0.87 -12.78
N ASN A 78 -6.04 0.63 -11.82
CA ASN A 78 -7.29 -0.10 -12.04
C ASN A 78 -8.25 0.67 -12.95
N GLU A 79 -8.33 1.99 -12.82
CA GLU A 79 -9.10 2.84 -13.74
C GLU A 79 -8.55 2.77 -15.17
N ALA A 80 -7.23 2.91 -15.33
CA ALA A 80 -6.58 2.77 -16.63
C ALA A 80 -6.84 1.40 -17.27
N LYS A 81 -6.81 0.33 -16.48
CA LYS A 81 -7.13 -1.03 -16.92
C LYS A 81 -8.57 -1.11 -17.44
N PHE A 82 -9.52 -0.59 -16.67
CA PHE A 82 -10.94 -0.59 -17.04
C PHE A 82 -11.19 0.17 -18.36
N GLU A 83 -10.57 1.33 -18.54
CA GLU A 83 -10.68 2.10 -19.78
C GLU A 83 -10.10 1.35 -20.98
N MET A 84 -8.93 0.73 -20.81
CA MET A 84 -8.31 -0.08 -21.87
C MET A 84 -9.18 -1.27 -22.27
N GLU A 85 -9.68 -2.04 -21.30
CA GLU A 85 -10.59 -3.17 -21.56
C GLU A 85 -11.88 -2.70 -22.24
N SER A 86 -12.44 -1.56 -21.84
CA SER A 86 -13.61 -0.95 -22.47
C SER A 86 -13.34 -0.57 -23.94
N LEU A 87 -12.17 -0.01 -24.24
CA LEU A 87 -11.79 0.36 -25.60
C LEU A 87 -11.54 -0.86 -26.49
N VAL A 88 -10.89 -1.91 -25.98
CA VAL A 88 -10.71 -3.19 -26.69
C VAL A 88 -12.07 -3.79 -27.05
N ASN A 89 -12.97 -3.89 -26.06
CA ASN A 89 -14.32 -4.42 -26.26
C ASN A 89 -15.15 -3.61 -27.27
N LYS A 90 -14.98 -2.28 -27.32
CA LYS A 90 -15.64 -1.43 -28.33
C LYS A 90 -15.04 -1.63 -29.71
N GLY A 91 -13.71 -1.73 -29.81
CA GLY A 91 -13.01 -1.96 -31.06
C GLY A 91 -13.33 -3.32 -31.69
N GLU A 92 -13.52 -4.35 -30.87
CA GLU A 92 -13.98 -5.67 -31.31
C GLU A 92 -15.40 -5.60 -31.88
N ARG A 93 -16.32 -4.90 -31.20
CA ARG A 93 -17.72 -4.70 -31.66
C ARG A 93 -17.87 -3.84 -32.91
N LEU A 94 -16.85 -3.07 -33.30
CA LEU A 94 -16.89 -2.18 -34.46
C LEU A 94 -16.17 -2.75 -35.69
N ASN A 95 -15.36 -3.81 -35.53
CA ASN A 95 -14.64 -4.45 -36.63
C ASN A 95 -15.29 -5.75 -37.15
N LEU A 96 -16.42 -6.19 -36.57
CA LEU A 96 -17.32 -7.25 -37.03
C LEU A 96 -18.72 -7.01 -36.44
#